data_AF-A0A1R4H518-F1
#
_entry.id   AF-A0A1R4H518-F1
#
_cell.length_a   1.000
_cell.length_b   1.000
_cell.length_c   1.000
_cell.angle_alpha   90.00
_cell.angle_beta   90.00
_cell.angle_gamma   90.00
#
_symmetry.space_group_name_H-M   'P 1'
#
loop_
_entity.id
_entity.type
_entity.pdbx_description
1 polymer ?
#
loop_
_entity_poly.entity_id
_entity_poly.type
_entity_poly.pdbx_seq_one_letter_code
_entity_poly.pdbx_strand_id
1 'polypeptide(L)'
;MHVLVIFFVLFVLVSIVVWTMNQSKEKLQQAWSGIAAPFTSQTKDWASPMKAWAETSLANERQLQAWLLALPNDGLQALGEKIAEFCMEMNVDLDWLVNPATEIDPAAKQAAEEMLVDYCKICLKAVQNQKPAK
;
A
#
# COMPACT_ATOMS: atom_id res chain seq x y z
N MET A 1 -12.46 29.66 46.04
CA MET A 1 -13.04 29.44 44.69
C MET A 1 -12.16 28.53 43.83
N HIS A 2 -10.85 28.75 43.70
CA HIS A 2 -9.98 27.95 42.82
C HIS A 2 -9.77 26.47 43.22
N VAL A 3 -9.72 26.15 44.51
CA VAL A 3 -9.54 24.75 44.97
C VAL A 3 -10.74 23.87 44.62
N LEU A 4 -11.96 24.42 44.69
CA LEU A 4 -13.19 23.71 44.31
C LEU A 4 -13.24 23.42 42.81
N VAL A 5 -12.75 24.34 41.97
CA VAL A 5 -12.67 24.15 40.52
C VAL A 5 -11.69 23.02 40.18
N ILE A 6 -10.52 22.97 40.83
CA ILE A 6 -9.54 21.91 40.61
C ILE A 6 -10.10 20.55 41.01
N PHE A 7 -10.78 20.46 42.16
CA PHE A 7 -11.45 19.23 42.58
C PHE A 7 -12.54 18.79 41.61
N PHE A 8 -13.32 19.73 41.07
CA PHE A 8 -14.36 19.42 40.10
C PHE A 8 -13.78 18.88 38.78
N VAL A 9 -12.69 19.48 38.30
CA VAL A 9 -11.97 19.01 37.10
C VAL A 9 -11.41 17.61 37.32
N LEU A 10 -10.78 17.35 38.46
CA LEU A 10 -10.26 16.03 38.79
C LEU A 10 -11.39 14.99 38.92
N PHE A 11 -12.51 15.36 39.54
CA PHE A 11 -13.67 14.48 39.68
C PHE A 11 -14.29 14.11 38.33
N VAL A 12 -14.38 15.07 37.40
CA VAL A 12 -14.84 14.82 36.02
C VAL A 12 -13.88 13.88 35.28
N LEU A 13 -12.57 14.09 35.39
CA LEU A 13 -11.58 13.21 34.75
C LEU A 13 -11.65 11.78 35.29
N VAL A 14 -11.75 11.61 36.61
CA VAL A 14 -11.90 10.29 37.24
C VAL A 14 -13.22 9.62 36.82
N SER A 15 -14.31 10.39 36.74
CA SER A 15 -15.62 9.88 36.31
C SER A 15 -15.60 9.40 34.86
N ILE A 16 -14.89 10.10 33.96
CA ILE A 16 -14.70 9.69 32.56
C ILE A 16 -13.89 8.38 32.47
N VAL A 17 -12.84 8.23 33.28
CA VAL A 17 -12.01 7.02 33.29
C VAL A 17 -12.79 5.82 33.81
N VAL A 18 -13.52 5.98 34.92
CA VAL A 18 -14.38 4.94 35.50
C VAL A 18 -15.50 4.56 34.55
N TRP A 19 -16.11 5.55 33.88
CA TRP A 19 -17.14 5.31 32.87
C TRP A 19 -16.59 4.54 31.66
N THR A 20 -15.35 4.83 31.24
CA THR A 20 -14.67 4.16 30.12
C THR A 20 -14.31 2.71 30.45
N MET A 21 -13.90 2.42 31.69
CA MET A 21 -13.64 1.04 32.14
C MET A 21 -14.92 0.21 32.30
N ASN A 22 -16.09 0.85 32.42
CA ASN A 22 -17.39 0.20 32.53
C ASN A 22 -18.10 0.01 31.16
N GLN A 23 -17.47 0.39 30.05
CA GLN A 23 -18.01 0.15 28.71
C GLN A 23 -17.70 -1.28 28.26
N SER A 24 -18.66 -1.93 27.57
CA SER A 24 -18.45 -3.26 27.01
C SER A 24 -17.36 -3.22 25.92
N LYS A 25 -16.59 -4.32 25.81
CA LYS A 25 -15.53 -4.48 24.80
C LYS A 25 -16.03 -4.17 23.38
N GLU A 26 -17.30 -4.44 23.10
CA GLU A 26 -17.96 -4.17 21.81
C GLU A 26 -18.03 -2.68 21.47
N LYS A 27 -18.35 -1.81 22.45
CA LYS A 27 -18.42 -0.37 22.24
C LYS A 27 -17.05 0.27 22.08
N LEU A 28 -16.06 -0.24 22.81
CA LEU A 28 -14.67 0.14 22.59
C LEU A 28 -14.22 -0.28 21.20
N GLN A 29 -14.46 -1.51 20.78
CA GLN A 29 -14.08 -1.98 19.45
C GLN A 29 -14.74 -1.16 18.35
N GLN A 30 -16.01 -0.81 18.49
CA GLN A 30 -16.71 0.05 17.52
C GLN A 30 -16.16 1.50 17.50
N ALA A 31 -15.79 2.07 18.66
CA ALA A 31 -15.15 3.37 18.74
C ALA A 31 -13.73 3.37 18.15
N TRP A 32 -12.96 2.31 18.40
CA TRP A 32 -11.63 2.10 17.80
C TRP A 32 -11.73 1.91 16.28
N SER A 33 -12.73 1.18 15.78
CA SER A 33 -12.98 1.07 14.34
C SER A 33 -13.34 2.41 13.70
N GLY A 34 -14.12 3.26 14.39
CA GLY A 34 -14.44 4.60 13.92
C GLY A 34 -13.23 5.56 13.88
N ILE A 35 -12.26 5.37 14.77
CA ILE A 35 -11.00 6.13 14.80
C ILE A 35 -9.98 5.60 13.80
N ALA A 36 -9.99 4.29 13.52
CA ALA A 36 -9.10 3.67 12.53
C ALA A 36 -9.58 3.85 11.07
N ALA A 37 -10.89 4.05 10.86
CA ALA A 37 -11.49 4.27 9.53
C ALA A 37 -10.81 5.37 8.67
N PRO A 38 -10.41 6.54 9.19
CA PRO A 38 -9.69 7.54 8.39
C PRO A 38 -8.23 7.16 8.07
N PHE A 39 -7.66 6.14 8.72
CA PHE A 39 -6.28 5.68 8.50
C PHE A 39 -6.18 4.41 7.65
N THR A 40 -7.31 3.74 7.39
CA THR A 40 -7.39 2.78 6.28
C THR A 40 -7.49 3.56 4.98
N SER A 41 -6.32 4.00 4.46
CA SER A 41 -6.23 4.37 3.06
C SER A 41 -6.82 3.23 2.25
N GLN A 42 -7.79 3.53 1.41
CA GLN A 42 -8.36 2.59 0.46
C GLN A 42 -7.23 2.26 -0.55
N THR A 43 -6.31 1.37 -0.16
CA THR A 43 -5.17 0.97 -0.96
C THR A 43 -5.73 0.26 -2.18
N LYS A 44 -5.57 0.92 -3.33
CA LYS A 44 -5.91 0.35 -4.62
C LYS A 44 -5.28 -1.04 -4.73
N ASP A 45 -6.08 -2.02 -5.11
CA ASP A 45 -5.59 -3.38 -5.39
C ASP A 45 -4.68 -3.32 -6.62
N TRP A 46 -3.39 -3.47 -6.38
CA TRP A 46 -2.35 -3.52 -7.39
C TRP A 46 -1.92 -4.96 -7.69
N ALA A 47 -2.16 -5.91 -6.79
CA ALA A 47 -1.73 -7.29 -6.96
C ALA A 47 -2.36 -7.94 -8.21
N SER A 48 -3.69 -7.77 -8.38
CA SER A 48 -4.40 -8.35 -9.51
C SER A 48 -3.97 -7.74 -10.87
N PRO A 49 -3.95 -6.40 -11.05
CA PRO A 49 -3.46 -5.79 -12.28
C PRO A 49 -1.99 -6.12 -12.59
N MET A 50 -1.12 -6.16 -11.57
CA MET A 50 0.29 -6.47 -11.76
C MET A 50 0.54 -7.90 -12.21
N LYS A 51 -0.24 -8.84 -11.67
CA LYS A 51 -0.19 -10.24 -12.11
C LYS A 51 -0.63 -10.37 -13.57
N ALA A 52 -1.75 -9.76 -13.94
CA ALA A 52 -2.25 -9.79 -15.32
C ALA A 52 -1.26 -9.16 -16.31
N TRP A 53 -0.62 -8.05 -15.91
CA TRP A 53 0.46 -7.44 -16.69
C TRP A 53 1.65 -8.40 -16.84
N ALA A 54 2.13 -9.01 -15.75
CA ALA A 54 3.26 -9.95 -15.82
C ALA A 54 2.99 -11.16 -16.74
N GLU A 55 1.75 -11.65 -16.78
CA GLU A 55 1.34 -12.75 -17.67
C GLU A 55 1.36 -12.38 -19.16
N THR A 56 1.09 -11.10 -19.49
CA THR A 56 0.85 -10.66 -20.87
C THR A 56 2.01 -9.87 -21.49
N SER A 57 2.72 -9.07 -20.69
CA SER A 57 3.74 -8.12 -21.17
C SER A 57 5.17 -8.67 -21.16
N LEU A 58 5.46 -9.71 -20.37
CA LEU A 58 6.84 -10.15 -20.11
C LEU A 58 7.30 -11.37 -20.93
N ALA A 59 6.74 -11.57 -22.12
CA ALA A 59 7.02 -12.75 -22.95
C ALA A 59 8.52 -12.96 -23.26
N ASN A 60 9.27 -11.86 -23.40
CA ASN A 60 10.71 -11.88 -23.68
C ASN A 60 11.58 -11.94 -22.41
N GLU A 61 10.99 -11.72 -21.23
CA GLU A 61 11.69 -11.58 -19.94
C GLU A 61 11.28 -12.71 -18.99
N ARG A 62 11.43 -13.97 -19.43
CA ARG A 62 10.88 -15.14 -18.72
C ARG A 62 11.32 -15.26 -17.27
N GLN A 63 12.57 -14.88 -16.95
CA GLN A 63 13.07 -14.94 -15.57
C GLN A 63 12.35 -13.92 -14.68
N LEU A 64 12.11 -12.70 -15.20
CA LEU A 64 11.39 -11.65 -14.49
C LEU A 64 9.92 -12.04 -14.31
N GLN A 65 9.30 -12.57 -15.37
CA GLN A 65 7.94 -13.09 -15.33
C GLN A 65 7.79 -14.16 -14.25
N ALA A 66 8.66 -15.18 -14.25
CA ALA A 66 8.61 -16.24 -13.27
C ALA A 66 8.78 -15.73 -11.82
N TRP A 67 9.66 -14.75 -11.61
CA TRP A 67 9.85 -14.14 -10.30
C TRP A 67 8.60 -13.39 -9.83
N LEU A 68 8.01 -12.54 -10.68
CA LEU A 68 6.81 -11.79 -10.35
C LEU A 68 5.61 -12.70 -10.07
N LEU A 69 5.42 -13.75 -10.88
CA LEU A 69 4.33 -14.71 -10.69
C LEU A 69 4.52 -15.65 -9.48
N ALA A 70 5.75 -15.74 -8.96
CA ALA A 70 6.05 -16.49 -7.75
C ALA A 70 5.87 -15.67 -6.46
N LEU A 71 5.70 -14.35 -6.56
CA LEU A 71 5.44 -13.51 -5.39
C LEU A 71 4.03 -13.81 -4.82
N PRO A 72 3.88 -13.86 -3.49
CA PRO A 72 2.56 -13.89 -2.87
C PRO A 72 1.80 -12.57 -3.16
N ASN A 73 0.47 -12.60 -3.07
CA ASN A 73 -0.36 -11.43 -3.35
C ASN A 73 0.07 -10.19 -2.55
N ASP A 74 0.39 -10.35 -1.27
CA ASP A 74 0.87 -9.25 -0.42
C ASP A 74 2.20 -8.66 -0.93
N GLY A 75 3.08 -9.51 -1.48
CA GLY A 75 4.34 -9.09 -2.08
C GLY A 75 4.13 -8.36 -3.41
N LEU A 76 3.19 -8.83 -4.24
CA LEU A 76 2.78 -8.14 -5.47
C LEU A 76 2.08 -6.81 -5.17
N GLN A 77 1.25 -6.75 -4.13
CA GLN A 77 0.61 -5.52 -3.67
C GLN A 77 1.67 -4.50 -3.26
N ALA A 78 2.59 -4.87 -2.38
CA ALA A 78 3.65 -3.98 -1.92
C ALA A 78 4.57 -3.51 -3.06
N LEU A 79 4.90 -4.40 -4.00
CA LEU A 79 5.68 -4.04 -5.18
C LEU A 79 4.89 -3.07 -6.09
N GLY A 80 3.61 -3.34 -6.32
CA GLY A 80 2.73 -2.48 -7.11
C GLY A 80 2.55 -1.09 -6.51
N GLU A 81 2.46 -0.97 -5.18
CA GLU A 81 2.46 0.31 -4.48
C GLU A 81 3.76 1.09 -4.71
N LYS A 82 4.92 0.43 -4.61
CA LYS A 82 6.22 1.07 -4.87
C LYS A 82 6.43 1.45 -6.32
N ILE A 83 5.94 0.65 -7.24
CA ILE A 83 5.91 1.01 -8.66
C ILE A 83 5.02 2.23 -8.88
N ALA A 84 3.82 2.26 -8.29
CA ALA A 84 2.91 3.40 -8.44
C ALA A 84 3.53 4.69 -7.88
N GLU A 85 4.18 4.63 -6.72
CA GLU A 85 4.98 5.74 -6.17
C GLU A 85 6.05 6.22 -7.15
N PHE A 86 6.86 5.30 -7.68
CA PHE A 86 7.90 5.62 -8.66
C PHE A 86 7.35 6.22 -9.96
N CYS A 87 6.26 5.66 -10.49
CA CYS A 87 5.59 6.19 -11.67
C CYS A 87 5.11 7.63 -11.45
N MET A 88 4.49 7.93 -10.30
CA MET A 88 4.08 9.30 -9.97
C MET A 88 5.26 10.27 -9.92
N GLU A 89 6.40 9.88 -9.34
CA GLU A 89 7.62 10.71 -9.32
C GLU A 89 8.12 11.04 -10.74
N MET A 90 7.90 10.13 -11.69
CA MET A 90 8.27 10.29 -13.09
C MET A 90 7.17 10.96 -13.94
N ASN A 91 6.07 11.42 -13.33
CA ASN A 91 4.86 11.92 -14.00
C ASN A 91 4.25 10.93 -15.00
N VAL A 92 4.32 9.63 -14.68
CA VAL A 92 3.68 8.53 -15.41
C VAL A 92 2.60 7.94 -14.51
N ASP A 93 1.43 7.63 -15.06
CA ASP A 93 0.41 6.90 -14.31
C ASP A 93 0.56 5.39 -14.57
N LEU A 94 0.62 4.58 -13.52
CA LEU A 94 0.72 3.13 -13.63
C LEU A 94 -0.52 2.52 -14.33
N ASP A 95 -1.68 3.18 -14.26
CA ASP A 95 -2.89 2.77 -14.98
C ASP A 95 -2.72 2.75 -16.49
N TRP A 96 -1.73 3.46 -17.02
CA TRP A 96 -1.40 3.43 -18.44
C TRP A 96 -0.96 2.04 -18.92
N LEU A 97 -0.37 1.27 -18.02
CA LEU A 97 0.22 -0.03 -18.31
C LEU A 97 -0.72 -1.17 -17.95
N VAL A 98 -1.45 -1.03 -16.84
CA VAL A 98 -2.28 -2.11 -16.31
C VAL A 98 -3.74 -2.04 -16.75
N ASN A 99 -4.22 -0.87 -17.21
CA ASN A 99 -5.58 -0.70 -17.70
C ASN A 99 -5.60 -0.59 -19.24
N PRO A 100 -6.17 -1.58 -19.96
CA PRO A 100 -6.24 -1.54 -21.42
C PRO A 100 -7.19 -0.46 -21.96
N ALA A 101 -8.06 0.11 -21.12
CA ALA A 101 -9.00 1.15 -21.52
C ALA A 101 -8.40 2.57 -21.60
N THR A 102 -7.15 2.75 -21.15
CA THR A 102 -6.52 4.07 -21.16
C THR A 102 -6.00 4.42 -22.56
N GLU A 103 -6.58 5.44 -23.19
CA GLU A 103 -6.11 5.97 -24.47
C GLU A 103 -4.91 6.90 -24.24
N ILE A 104 -3.74 6.46 -24.70
CA ILE A 104 -2.47 7.19 -24.54
C ILE A 104 -1.66 6.98 -25.81
N ASP A 105 -0.77 7.92 -26.10
CA ASP A 105 0.21 7.78 -27.15
C ASP A 105 0.95 6.42 -27.05
N PRO A 106 0.99 5.60 -28.12
CA PRO A 106 1.60 4.28 -28.08
C PRO A 106 3.10 4.31 -27.74
N ALA A 107 3.82 5.36 -28.14
CA ALA A 107 5.24 5.46 -27.83
C ALA A 107 5.46 5.79 -26.35
N ALA A 108 4.62 6.65 -25.77
CA ALA A 108 4.61 6.91 -24.33
C ALA A 108 4.28 5.64 -23.52
N LYS A 109 3.29 4.85 -23.96
CA LYS A 109 2.94 3.57 -23.32
C LYS A 109 4.11 2.57 -23.36
N GLN A 110 4.75 2.44 -24.52
CA GLN A 110 5.93 1.58 -24.69
C GLN A 110 7.09 2.02 -23.78
N ALA A 111 7.39 3.32 -23.72
CA ALA A 111 8.45 3.85 -22.86
C ALA A 111 8.17 3.63 -21.36
N ALA A 112 6.91 3.80 -20.94
CA ALA A 112 6.49 3.50 -19.58
C ALA A 112 6.62 2.00 -19.24
N GLU A 113 6.32 1.12 -20.19
CA GLU A 113 6.46 -0.33 -20.03
C GLU A 113 7.94 -0.72 -19.89
N GLU A 114 8.82 -0.19 -20.74
CA GLU A 114 10.26 -0.40 -20.66
C GLU A 114 10.82 0.07 -19.32
N MET A 115 10.42 1.26 -18.86
CA MET A 115 10.79 1.80 -17.57
C MET A 115 10.37 0.87 -16.42
N LEU A 116 9.14 0.34 -16.47
CA LEU A 116 8.63 -0.57 -15.46
C LEU A 116 9.39 -1.91 -15.45
N VAL A 117 9.68 -2.45 -16.63
CA VAL A 117 10.48 -3.67 -16.79
C VAL A 117 11.87 -3.48 -16.17
N ASP A 118 12.53 -2.36 -16.46
CA ASP A 118 13.86 -2.07 -15.92
C ASP A 118 13.85 -1.88 -14.40
N TYR A 119 12.84 -1.20 -13.85
CA TYR A 119 12.64 -1.11 -12.40
C TYR A 119 12.55 -2.52 -11.77
N CYS A 120 11.69 -3.38 -12.31
CA CYS A 120 11.50 -4.72 -11.80
C CYS A 120 12.77 -5.59 -11.94
N LYS A 121 13.53 -5.45 -13.03
CA LYS A 121 14.83 -6.11 -13.22
C LYS A 121 15.83 -5.69 -12.15
N ILE A 122 15.89 -4.40 -11.81
CA ILE A 122 16.77 -3.91 -10.75
C ILE A 122 16.37 -4.50 -9.40
N CYS A 123 15.07 -4.54 -9.08
CA CYS A 123 14.58 -5.18 -7.87
C CYS A 123 14.96 -6.68 -7.80
N LEU A 124 14.72 -7.43 -8.87
CA LEU A 124 15.10 -8.84 -8.94
C LEU A 124 16.61 -9.03 -8.74
N LYS A 125 17.43 -8.21 -9.43
CA LYS A 125 18.88 -8.25 -9.29
C LYS A 125 19.32 -7.93 -7.86
N ALA A 126 18.68 -6.97 -7.19
CA ALA A 126 18.96 -6.63 -5.80
C ALA A 126 18.67 -7.83 -4.88
N VAL A 127 17.51 -8.47 -5.03
CA VAL A 127 17.13 -9.66 -4.25
C VAL A 127 18.12 -10.82 -4.49
N GLN A 128 18.50 -11.08 -5.74
CA GLN A 128 19.44 -12.14 -6.08
C GLN A 128 20.86 -11.92 -5.51
N ASN A 129 21.26 -10.66 -5.34
CA ASN A 129 22.56 -10.28 -4.81
C ASN A 129 22.53 -9.95 -3.31
N GLN A 130 21.37 -10.07 -2.66
CA GLN A 130 21.21 -9.87 -1.23
C GLN A 130 21.88 -11.03 -0.48
N LYS A 131 23.18 -10.90 -0.24
CA LYS A 131 23.88 -11.78 0.71
C LYS A 131 23.41 -11.40 2.11
N PRO A 132 23.08 -12.37 2.99
CA PRO A 132 22.94 -12.06 4.40
C PRO A 132 24.28 -11.48 4.88
N ALA A 133 24.22 -10.30 5.50
CA ALA A 133 25.37 -9.77 6.22
C ALA A 133 25.78 -10.85 7.24
N LYS A 134 27.05 -11.29 7.15
CA LYS A 134 27.61 -12.25 8.11
C LYS A 134 27.69 -11.64 9.51
#